data_AF-U5NE28-F1
#
_entry.id   AF-U5NE28-F1
#
_cell.length_a   1.000
_cell.length_b   1.000
_cell.length_c   1.000
_cell.angle_alpha   90.00
_cell.angle_beta   90.00
_cell.angle_gamma   90.00
#
_symmetry.space_group_name_H-M   'P 1'
#
loop_
_entity.id
_entity.type
_entity.pdbx_description
1 polymer ?
#
loop_
_entity_poly.entity_id
_entity_poly.type
_entity_poly.pdbx_seq_one_letter_code
_entity_poly.pdbx_strand_id
1 'polypeptide(L)'
;MNILFLCTGNSCRSILAEATFNHLAPAGWKAMSAGSRPTGAVHPRSLALLEREGIATAGYASKSWDNLPTTPDLVITVCANAAGETCPAYLGPVLRAHWGVDDPAHATGTDAEIDAAFYQAYRTLRSRIEAFLALPLADLAGDRPRFQAELDRIGTLGG
;
A
#
# COMPACT_ATOMS: atom_id res chain seq x y z
N MET A 1 -5.20 -14.65 -0.42
CA MET A 1 -4.77 -13.60 0.53
C MET A 1 -5.14 -12.25 -0.05
N ASN A 2 -6.00 -11.50 0.64
CA ASN A 2 -6.45 -10.16 0.24
C ASN A 2 -5.80 -9.11 1.14
N ILE A 3 -5.15 -8.13 0.56
CA ILE A 3 -4.44 -7.07 1.30
C ILE A 3 -5.03 -5.73 0.96
N LEU A 4 -5.31 -4.92 1.98
CA LEU A 4 -5.74 -3.54 1.82
C LEU A 4 -4.60 -2.58 2.10
N PHE A 5 -4.16 -1.84 1.08
CA PHE A 5 -3.29 -0.67 1.26
C PHE A 5 -4.12 0.58 1.50
N LEU A 6 -3.95 1.19 2.67
CA LEU A 6 -4.73 2.34 3.10
C LEU A 6 -3.87 3.60 3.18
N CYS A 7 -4.33 4.66 2.56
CA CYS A 7 -3.86 6.01 2.86
C CYS A 7 -5.04 6.98 3.03
N THR A 8 -4.78 8.26 3.23
CA THR A 8 -5.86 9.25 3.39
C THR A 8 -6.58 9.49 2.07
N GLY A 9 -5.85 9.87 1.01
CA GLY A 9 -6.44 10.32 -0.26
C GLY A 9 -6.66 9.26 -1.33
N ASN A 10 -6.07 8.06 -1.19
CA ASN A 10 -6.04 7.03 -2.23
C ASN A 10 -5.71 7.57 -3.63
N SER A 11 -4.64 8.34 -3.71
CA SER A 11 -4.23 9.02 -4.94
C SER A 11 -2.81 8.64 -5.38
N CYS A 12 -1.87 8.53 -4.43
CA CYS A 12 -0.46 8.23 -4.72
C CYS A 12 0.00 6.89 -4.13
N ARG A 13 0.41 6.91 -2.85
CA ARG A 13 1.10 5.79 -2.17
C ARG A 13 0.34 4.47 -2.20
N SER A 14 -0.94 4.47 -1.83
CA SER A 14 -1.71 3.22 -1.79
C SER A 14 -1.99 2.66 -3.19
N ILE A 15 -2.04 3.50 -4.23
CA ILE A 15 -2.16 3.06 -5.63
C ILE A 15 -0.84 2.44 -6.11
N LEU A 16 0.29 3.09 -5.83
CA LEU A 16 1.61 2.54 -6.10
C LEU A 16 1.78 1.17 -5.43
N ALA A 17 1.35 1.05 -4.16
CA ALA A 17 1.42 -0.19 -3.41
C ALA A 17 0.51 -1.29 -3.98
N GLU A 18 -0.77 -0.99 -4.26
CA GLU A 18 -1.70 -1.96 -4.86
C GLU A 18 -1.20 -2.48 -6.20
N ALA A 19 -0.76 -1.58 -7.08
CA ALA A 19 -0.32 -1.95 -8.41
C ALA A 19 0.96 -2.77 -8.40
N THR A 20 1.95 -2.34 -7.60
CA THR A 20 3.22 -3.05 -7.44
C THR A 20 2.99 -4.44 -6.84
N PHE A 21 2.12 -4.54 -5.83
CA PHE A 21 1.80 -5.82 -5.22
C PHE A 21 1.14 -6.76 -6.22
N ASN A 22 0.10 -6.31 -6.92
CA ASN A 22 -0.61 -7.16 -7.90
C ASN A 22 0.28 -7.59 -9.07
N HIS A 23 1.30 -6.81 -9.42
CA HIS A 23 2.29 -7.19 -10.43
C HIS A 23 3.24 -8.30 -9.96
N LEU A 24 3.61 -8.31 -8.69
CA LEU A 24 4.59 -9.26 -8.12
C LEU A 24 3.93 -10.47 -7.42
N ALA A 25 2.63 -10.37 -7.11
CA ALA A 25 1.94 -11.33 -6.28
C ALA A 25 1.79 -12.70 -6.95
N PRO A 26 1.95 -13.80 -6.19
CA PRO A 26 1.64 -15.14 -6.68
C PRO A 26 0.13 -15.33 -6.90
N ALA A 27 -0.24 -16.39 -7.61
CA ALA A 27 -1.64 -16.73 -7.84
C ALA A 27 -2.43 -16.85 -6.52
N GLY A 28 -3.65 -16.30 -6.50
CA GLY A 28 -4.54 -16.30 -5.32
C GLY A 28 -4.26 -15.20 -4.30
N TRP A 29 -3.30 -14.31 -4.58
CA TRP A 29 -3.01 -13.13 -3.77
C TRP A 29 -3.45 -11.88 -4.53
N LYS A 30 -4.08 -10.96 -3.82
CA LYS A 30 -4.59 -9.73 -4.43
C LYS A 30 -4.52 -8.58 -3.45
N ALA A 31 -4.00 -7.46 -3.93
CA ALA A 31 -4.10 -6.20 -3.24
C ALA A 31 -5.29 -5.39 -3.75
N MET A 32 -5.83 -4.59 -2.84
CA MET A 32 -6.76 -3.50 -3.08
C MET A 32 -6.25 -2.27 -2.33
N SER A 33 -6.55 -1.08 -2.81
CA SER A 33 -6.30 0.16 -2.08
C SER A 33 -7.57 0.91 -1.75
N ALA A 34 -7.51 1.74 -0.71
CA ALA A 34 -8.59 2.67 -0.39
C ALA A 34 -8.09 3.91 0.34
N GLY A 35 -8.99 4.88 0.46
CA GLY A 35 -8.82 6.15 1.14
C GLY A 35 -9.82 6.28 2.27
N SER A 36 -9.41 6.88 3.38
CA SER A 36 -10.37 7.36 4.38
C SER A 36 -11.09 8.64 3.94
N ARG A 37 -10.41 9.44 3.12
CA ARG A 37 -10.92 10.65 2.45
C ARG A 37 -10.44 10.66 1.00
N PRO A 38 -10.97 9.75 0.15
CA PRO A 38 -10.50 9.61 -1.22
C PRO A 38 -10.62 10.93 -1.97
N THR A 39 -9.60 11.27 -2.76
CA THR A 39 -9.58 12.49 -3.59
C THR A 39 -10.51 12.38 -4.80
N GLY A 40 -10.95 11.17 -5.14
CA GLY A 40 -11.77 10.89 -6.33
C GLY A 40 -10.96 10.72 -7.61
N ALA A 41 -9.65 10.99 -7.59
CA ALA A 41 -8.76 10.80 -8.74
C ALA A 41 -7.38 10.25 -8.32
N VAL A 42 -6.87 9.34 -9.14
CA VAL A 42 -5.48 8.85 -9.01
C VAL A 42 -4.52 9.93 -9.51
N HIS A 43 -3.41 10.11 -8.80
CA HIS A 43 -2.43 11.10 -9.17
C HIS A 43 -1.74 10.72 -10.50
N PRO A 44 -1.70 11.60 -11.52
CA PRO A 44 -1.15 11.27 -12.83
C PRO A 44 0.30 10.79 -12.79
N ARG A 45 1.14 11.38 -11.93
CA ARG A 45 2.54 10.94 -11.76
C ARG A 45 2.67 9.53 -11.19
N SER A 46 1.70 9.06 -10.40
CA SER A 46 1.69 7.67 -9.94
C SER A 46 1.42 6.71 -11.09
N LEU A 47 0.47 7.03 -11.97
CA LEU A 47 0.21 6.22 -13.16
C LEU A 47 1.41 6.24 -14.12
N ALA A 48 1.97 7.42 -14.39
CA ALA A 48 3.14 7.56 -15.25
C ALA A 48 4.36 6.78 -14.71
N LEU A 49 4.57 6.77 -13.40
CA LEU A 49 5.63 5.98 -12.79
C LEU A 49 5.38 4.47 -12.95
N LEU A 50 4.16 3.99 -12.70
CA LEU A 50 3.82 2.59 -12.88
C LEU A 50 4.03 2.13 -14.33
N GLU A 51 3.64 2.95 -15.30
CA GLU A 51 3.87 2.68 -16.72
C GLU A 51 5.36 2.60 -17.06
N ARG A 52 6.18 3.53 -16.55
CA ARG A 52 7.64 3.51 -16.72
C ARG A 52 8.27 2.22 -16.17
N GLU A 53 7.72 1.70 -15.08
CA GLU A 53 8.17 0.46 -14.42
C GLU A 53 7.57 -0.81 -15.05
N GLY A 54 6.76 -0.69 -16.11
CA GLY A 54 6.13 -1.82 -16.80
C GLY A 54 4.95 -2.43 -16.05
N ILE A 55 4.37 -1.71 -15.10
CA ILE A 55 3.21 -2.14 -14.31
C ILE A 55 1.92 -1.62 -14.97
N ALA A 56 0.98 -2.53 -15.23
CA ALA A 56 -0.31 -2.17 -15.81
C ALA A 56 -1.08 -1.21 -14.91
N THR A 57 -1.61 -0.11 -15.47
CA THR A 57 -2.31 0.98 -14.76
C THR A 57 -3.84 0.92 -14.87
N ALA A 58 -4.37 0.01 -15.67
CA ALA A 58 -5.81 -0.08 -15.91
C ALA A 58 -6.57 -0.60 -14.67
N GLY A 59 -7.68 0.06 -14.34
CA GLY A 59 -8.61 -0.39 -13.30
C GLY A 59 -8.34 0.15 -11.89
N TYR A 60 -7.30 0.96 -11.69
CA TYR A 60 -7.08 1.66 -10.42
C TYR A 60 -7.90 2.94 -10.34
N ALA A 61 -8.50 3.18 -9.17
CA ALA A 61 -9.34 4.34 -8.91
C ALA A 61 -9.21 4.75 -7.44
N SER A 62 -9.37 6.05 -7.19
CA SER A 62 -9.50 6.58 -5.83
C SER A 62 -10.88 6.24 -5.27
N LYS A 63 -10.93 5.41 -4.22
CA LYS A 63 -12.16 4.89 -3.63
C LYS A 63 -12.11 4.89 -2.10
N SER A 64 -13.30 4.99 -1.49
CA SER A 64 -13.43 4.91 -0.02
C SER A 64 -13.24 3.47 0.45
N TRP A 65 -12.74 3.32 1.69
CA TRP A 65 -12.75 2.03 2.40
C TRP A 65 -14.16 1.53 2.72
N ASP A 66 -15.23 2.30 2.49
CA ASP A 66 -16.58 1.90 2.92
C ASP A 66 -17.16 0.82 2.00
N ASN A 67 -16.70 0.77 0.75
CA ASN A 67 -17.23 -0.08 -0.31
C ASN A 67 -16.13 -0.98 -0.90
N LEU A 68 -15.39 -1.68 -0.04
CA LEU A 68 -14.41 -2.65 -0.49
C LEU A 68 -15.11 -3.86 -1.12
N PRO A 69 -14.61 -4.39 -2.25
CA PRO A 69 -15.21 -5.53 -2.93
C PRO A 69 -15.06 -6.84 -2.16
N THR A 70 -14.13 -6.89 -1.21
CA THR A 70 -13.81 -8.09 -0.42
C THR A 70 -13.22 -7.66 0.92
N THR A 71 -13.53 -8.39 1.98
CA THR A 71 -12.90 -8.17 3.29
C THR A 71 -11.42 -8.56 3.22
N PRO A 72 -10.49 -7.66 3.58
CA PRO A 72 -9.07 -7.97 3.58
C PRO A 72 -8.69 -8.90 4.74
N ASP A 73 -7.68 -9.72 4.51
CA ASP A 73 -7.02 -10.54 5.53
C ASP A 73 -5.97 -9.72 6.32
N LEU A 74 -5.42 -8.68 5.67
CA LEU A 74 -4.40 -7.78 6.20
C LEU A 74 -4.64 -6.34 5.74
N VAL A 75 -4.53 -5.38 6.66
CA VAL A 75 -4.53 -3.95 6.35
C VAL A 75 -3.14 -3.36 6.55
N ILE A 76 -2.62 -2.69 5.54
CA ILE A 76 -1.34 -1.99 5.58
C ILE A 76 -1.60 -0.50 5.41
N THR A 77 -1.31 0.28 6.43
CA THR A 77 -1.41 1.74 6.37
C THR A 77 -0.09 2.32 5.86
N VAL A 78 -0.15 3.19 4.84
CA VAL A 78 1.06 3.77 4.22
C VAL A 78 1.23 5.27 4.50
N CYS A 79 0.31 5.88 5.23
CA CYS A 79 0.47 7.23 5.78
C CYS A 79 0.17 7.25 7.29
N ALA A 80 0.86 8.12 8.02
CA ALA A 80 0.70 8.25 9.48
C ALA A 80 -0.74 8.63 9.87
N ASN A 81 -1.39 9.47 9.07
CA ASN A 81 -2.79 9.85 9.30
C ASN A 81 -3.72 8.63 9.22
N ALA A 82 -3.59 7.78 8.19
CA ALA A 82 -4.42 6.58 8.08
C ALA A 82 -4.12 5.54 9.18
N ALA A 83 -2.91 5.55 9.76
CA ALA A 83 -2.59 4.71 10.91
C ALA A 83 -3.31 5.16 12.19
N GLY A 84 -3.56 6.46 12.34
CA GLY A 84 -4.23 7.04 13.51
C GLY A 84 -5.75 7.15 13.39
N GLU A 85 -6.34 6.83 12.23
CA GLU A 85 -7.77 6.96 12.01
C GLU A 85 -8.56 5.74 12.50
N THR A 86 -9.71 6.00 13.13
CA THR A 86 -10.65 4.96 13.57
C THR A 86 -11.22 4.24 12.35
N CYS A 87 -10.64 3.08 12.04
CA CYS A 87 -11.10 2.26 10.94
C CYS A 87 -12.53 1.73 11.19
N PRO A 88 -13.31 1.45 10.13
CA PRO A 88 -14.61 0.82 10.24
C PRO A 88 -14.60 -0.46 11.07
N ALA A 89 -15.69 -0.72 11.82
CA ALA A 89 -15.82 -1.87 12.71
C ALA A 89 -15.61 -3.22 12.01
N TYR A 90 -15.97 -3.33 10.72
CA TYR A 90 -15.79 -4.56 9.94
C TYR A 90 -14.31 -4.90 9.68
N LEU A 91 -13.40 -3.92 9.81
CA LEU A 91 -11.94 -4.13 9.76
C LEU A 91 -11.33 -4.38 11.16
N GLY A 92 -12.14 -4.37 12.22
CA GLY A 92 -11.69 -4.53 13.61
C GLY A 92 -10.83 -5.77 13.88
N PRO A 93 -11.21 -6.99 13.44
CA PRO A 93 -10.45 -8.21 13.74
C PRO A 93 -9.24 -8.44 12.80
N VAL A 94 -9.12 -7.65 11.73
CA VAL A 94 -8.12 -7.83 10.68
C VAL A 94 -6.73 -7.47 11.19
N LEU A 95 -5.71 -8.23 10.78
CA LEU A 95 -4.31 -7.94 11.12
C LEU A 95 -3.90 -6.59 10.50
N ARG A 96 -3.05 -5.81 11.19
CA ARG A 96 -2.68 -4.47 10.73
C ARG A 96 -1.21 -4.19 10.86
N ALA A 97 -0.65 -3.51 9.87
CA ALA A 97 0.72 -3.02 9.89
C ALA A 97 0.80 -1.58 9.40
N HIS A 98 1.87 -0.90 9.80
CA HIS A 98 2.17 0.45 9.33
C HIS A 98 3.47 0.48 8.53
N TRP A 99 3.36 0.79 7.25
CA TRP A 99 4.48 0.95 6.33
C TRP A 99 4.54 2.42 5.90
N GLY A 100 4.89 3.31 6.84
CA GLY A 100 4.93 4.75 6.60
C GLY A 100 5.83 5.13 5.43
N VAL A 101 5.28 5.90 4.48
CA VAL A 101 5.99 6.48 3.35
C VAL A 101 5.59 7.94 3.22
N ASP A 102 6.58 8.81 3.00
CA ASP A 102 6.36 10.24 2.78
C ASP A 102 5.43 10.48 1.62
N ASP A 103 4.61 11.53 1.70
CA ASP A 103 3.68 11.84 0.61
C ASP A 103 4.43 12.49 -0.56
N PRO A 104 4.60 11.80 -1.70
CA PRO A 104 5.27 12.41 -2.84
C PRO A 104 4.47 13.56 -3.45
N ALA A 105 3.16 13.68 -3.15
CA ALA A 105 2.35 14.81 -3.61
C ALA A 105 2.69 16.14 -2.91
N HIS A 106 3.38 16.10 -1.76
CA HIS A 106 3.85 17.31 -1.07
C HIS A 106 5.25 17.75 -1.53
N ALA A 107 5.91 16.98 -2.41
CA ALA A 107 7.20 17.36 -2.95
C ALA A 107 7.08 18.65 -3.76
N THR A 108 8.00 19.58 -3.55
CA THR A 108 8.10 20.85 -4.28
C THR A 108 9.46 20.96 -4.95
N GLY A 109 9.57 21.79 -5.98
CA GLY A 109 10.80 21.98 -6.75
C GLY A 109 10.60 21.73 -8.24
N THR A 110 11.68 21.31 -8.90
CA THR A 110 11.70 20.93 -10.31
C THR A 110 10.94 19.63 -10.56
N ASP A 111 10.53 19.40 -11.81
CA ASP A 111 9.89 18.13 -12.19
C ASP A 111 10.75 16.91 -11.87
N ALA A 112 12.08 17.03 -11.96
CA ALA A 112 13.00 15.95 -11.61
C ALA A 112 13.02 15.65 -10.11
N GLU A 113 12.94 16.67 -9.25
CA GLU A 113 12.86 16.50 -7.80
C GLU A 113 11.53 15.88 -7.37
N ILE A 114 10.43 16.32 -7.98
CA ILE A 114 9.11 15.73 -7.74
C ILE A 114 9.09 14.27 -8.21
N ASP A 115 9.55 13.99 -9.43
CA ASP A 115 9.62 12.61 -9.95
C ASP A 115 10.52 11.73 -9.08
N ALA A 116 11.62 12.26 -8.55
CA ALA A 116 12.47 11.55 -7.61
C ALA A 116 11.72 11.19 -6.31
N ALA A 117 10.89 12.08 -5.77
CA ALA A 117 10.08 11.79 -4.59
C ALA A 117 9.06 10.67 -4.86
N PHE A 118 8.38 10.68 -6.01
CA PHE A 118 7.49 9.59 -6.42
C PHE A 118 8.25 8.26 -6.54
N TYR A 119 9.45 8.30 -7.15
CA TYR A 119 10.29 7.11 -7.32
C TYR A 119 10.79 6.56 -5.98
N GLN A 120 11.19 7.43 -5.04
CA GLN A 120 11.58 6.99 -3.69
C GLN A 120 10.41 6.31 -2.98
N ALA A 121 9.21 6.92 -3.00
CA ALA A 121 8.02 6.31 -2.40
C ALA A 121 7.72 4.93 -2.99
N TYR A 122 7.79 4.79 -4.32
CA TYR A 122 7.64 3.51 -5.02
C TYR A 122 8.70 2.49 -4.60
N ARG A 123 9.99 2.87 -4.57
CA ARG A 123 11.08 1.96 -4.19
C ARG A 123 10.94 1.45 -2.77
N THR A 124 10.59 2.32 -1.82
CA THR A 124 10.35 1.92 -0.43
C THR A 124 9.18 0.93 -0.36
N LEU A 125 8.06 1.22 -1.03
CA LEU A 125 6.91 0.31 -1.07
C LEU A 125 7.26 -1.03 -1.72
N ARG A 126 7.96 -1.02 -2.85
CA ARG A 126 8.37 -2.23 -3.57
C ARG A 126 9.26 -3.12 -2.72
N SER A 127 10.29 -2.57 -2.08
CA SER A 127 11.18 -3.30 -1.17
C SER A 127 10.40 -3.99 -0.04
N ARG A 128 9.45 -3.28 0.56
CA ARG A 128 8.58 -3.83 1.62
C ARG A 128 7.65 -4.92 1.10
N ILE A 129 7.07 -4.73 -0.07
CA ILE A 129 6.23 -5.73 -0.76
C ILE A 129 7.03 -6.98 -1.06
N GLU A 130 8.22 -6.86 -1.64
CA GLU A 130 9.09 -8.00 -1.95
C GLU A 130 9.48 -8.76 -0.68
N ALA A 131 9.85 -8.05 0.39
CA ALA A 131 10.14 -8.66 1.69
C ALA A 131 8.93 -9.40 2.29
N PHE A 132 7.72 -8.84 2.13
CA PHE A 132 6.47 -9.48 2.57
C PHE A 132 6.15 -10.73 1.76
N LEU A 133 6.28 -10.68 0.43
CA LEU A 133 6.06 -11.83 -0.45
C LEU A 133 7.06 -12.96 -0.20
N ALA A 134 8.25 -12.64 0.33
CA ALA A 134 9.28 -13.61 0.71
C ALA A 134 9.07 -14.24 2.10
N LEU A 135 8.06 -13.81 2.87
CA LEU A 135 7.80 -14.39 4.19
C LEU A 135 7.38 -15.87 4.08
N PRO A 136 7.87 -16.74 4.97
CA PRO A 136 7.45 -18.14 5.03
C PRO A 136 6.06 -18.23 5.69
N LEU A 137 5.00 -17.85 4.97
CA LEU A 137 3.65 -17.76 5.53
C LEU A 137 3.13 -19.10 6.08
N ALA A 138 3.61 -20.23 5.55
CA ALA A 138 3.27 -21.55 6.09
C ALA A 138 3.76 -21.74 7.53
N ASP A 139 4.95 -21.20 7.85
CA ASP A 139 5.55 -21.29 9.18
C ASP A 139 4.99 -20.25 10.16
N LEU A 140 4.44 -19.16 9.61
CA LEU A 140 3.77 -18.10 10.35
C LEU A 140 2.27 -18.37 10.55
N ALA A 141 1.73 -19.37 9.85
CA ALA A 141 0.33 -19.73 9.94
C ALA A 141 -0.01 -20.20 11.36
N GLY A 142 -0.93 -19.49 12.02
CA GLY A 142 -1.33 -19.79 13.40
C GLY A 142 -0.51 -19.07 14.48
N ASP A 143 0.61 -18.43 14.14
CA ASP A 143 1.41 -17.61 15.05
C ASP A 143 1.21 -16.12 14.73
N ARG A 144 0.05 -15.60 15.16
CA ARG A 144 -0.33 -14.20 14.93
C ARG A 144 0.70 -13.21 15.50
N PRO A 145 1.25 -13.37 16.73
CA PRO A 145 2.29 -12.48 17.25
C PRO A 145 3.55 -12.44 16.39
N ARG A 146 4.05 -13.60 15.95
CA ARG A 146 5.25 -13.66 15.10
C ARG A 146 4.99 -13.06 13.72
N PHE A 147 3.81 -13.29 13.15
CA PHE A 147 3.45 -12.67 11.87
C PHE A 147 3.36 -11.14 12.00
N GLN A 148 2.76 -10.63 13.08
CA GLN A 148 2.73 -9.20 13.38
C GLN A 148 4.15 -8.61 13.49
N ALA A 149 5.06 -9.29 14.20
CA ALA A 149 6.44 -8.83 14.35
C ALA A 149 7.18 -8.73 13.00
N GLU A 150 6.98 -9.67 12.09
CA GLU A 150 7.56 -9.60 10.74
C GLU A 150 6.97 -8.44 9.92
N LEU A 151 5.66 -8.22 10.01
CA LEU A 151 5.01 -7.09 9.32
C LEU A 151 5.52 -5.73 9.80
N ASP A 152 5.72 -5.59 11.12
CA ASP A 152 6.26 -4.38 11.73
C ASP A 152 7.73 -4.19 11.35
N ARG A 153 8.52 -5.27 11.33
CA ARG A 153 9.92 -5.25 10.85
C ARG A 153 10.00 -4.82 9.38
N ILE A 154 9.11 -5.32 8.53
CA ILE A 154 9.06 -4.90 7.12
C ILE A 154 8.75 -3.41 7.01
N GLY A 155 7.90 -2.88 7.90
CA GLY A 155 7.57 -1.45 7.93
C GLY A 155 8.76 -0.52 8.13
N THR A 156 9.89 -1.00 8.65
CA THR A 156 11.11 -0.21 8.85
C THR A 156 12.13 -0.33 7.72
N LEU A 157 11.88 -1.17 6.71
CA LEU A 157 12.78 -1.32 5.57
C LEU A 157 12.75 -0.08 4.65
N GLY A 158 13.92 0.29 4.13
CA GLY A 158 14.05 1.35 3.12
C GLY A 158 13.72 2.75 3.62
N GLY A 159 13.91 3.00 4.92
CA GLY A 159 13.94 4.32 5.55
C GLY A 159 15.35 4.68 6.00
#